data_AF-A0AAU6WSI9-F1
#
_entry.id   AF-A0AAU6WSI9-F1
#
_cell.length_a   1.000
_cell.length_b   1.000
_cell.length_c   1.000
_cell.angle_alpha   90.00
_cell.angle_beta   90.00
_cell.angle_gamma   90.00
#
_symmetry.space_group_name_H-M   'P 1'
#
loop_
_entity.id
_entity.type
_entity.pdbx_description
1 polymer ?
#
loop_
_entity_poly.entity_id
_entity_poly.type
_entity_poly.pdbx_seq_one_letter_code
_entity_poly.pdbx_strand_id
1 'polypeptide(L)' 'MSFLEKMKSRYTVKKYNPKGTLSEETVQQLKDILQLSPSSINSQPWNFVFVKESSENREKLADASYWNKEKSTTVTC' A
#
# COMPACT_ATOMS: atom_id res chain seq x y z
N MET A 1 -14.54 -12.14 11.98
CA MET A 1 -13.61 -13.00 11.21
C MET A 1 -12.33 -13.17 11.99
N SER A 2 -11.91 -14.42 12.15
CA SER A 2 -10.60 -14.81 12.69
C SER A 2 -9.46 -14.29 11.80
N PHE A 3 -8.23 -14.33 12.34
CA PHE A 3 -7.03 -14.02 11.57
C PHE A 3 -6.91 -14.93 10.33
N LEU A 4 -7.14 -16.23 10.50
CA LEU A 4 -7.08 -17.20 9.40
C LEU A 4 -8.07 -16.88 8.27
N GLU A 5 -9.29 -16.47 8.61
CA GLU A 5 -10.29 -16.07 7.60
C GLU A 5 -9.87 -14.82 6.84
N LYS A 6 -9.30 -13.81 7.52
CA LYS A 6 -8.74 -12.61 6.87
C LYS A 6 -7.59 -12.97 5.92
N MET A 7 -6.73 -13.91 6.31
CA MET A 7 -5.62 -14.36 5.46
C MET A 7 -6.11 -15.13 4.23
N LYS A 8 -7.18 -15.91 4.35
CA LYS A 8 -7.81 -16.63 3.23
C LYS A 8 -8.56 -15.70 2.27
N SER A 9 -9.18 -14.64 2.78
CA SER A 9 -9.94 -13.70 1.95
C SER A 9 -9.07 -12.67 1.24
N ARG A 10 -7.80 -12.51 1.65
CA ARG A 10 -6.86 -11.60 0.99
C ARG A 10 -6.51 -12.10 -0.42
N TYR A 11 -6.69 -11.24 -1.42
CA TYR A 11 -6.28 -11.49 -2.81
C TYR A 11 -5.61 -10.24 -3.42
N THR A 12 -4.96 -10.41 -4.56
CA THR A 12 -4.34 -9.30 -5.30
C THR A 12 -5.42 -8.47 -6.00
N VAL A 13 -5.75 -7.31 -5.44
CA VAL A 13 -6.64 -6.33 -6.07
C VAL A 13 -5.87 -5.55 -7.13
N LYS A 14 -6.44 -5.41 -8.33
CA LYS A 14 -5.82 -4.69 -9.46
C LYS A 14 -6.50 -3.36 -9.81
N LYS A 15 -7.73 -3.16 -9.33
CA LYS A 15 -8.55 -1.97 -9.56
C LYS A 15 -9.20 -1.58 -8.24
N TYR A 16 -9.02 -0.33 -7.84
CA TYR A 16 -9.54 0.23 -6.61
C TYR A 16 -10.58 1.31 -6.95
N ASN A 17 -11.41 1.67 -5.97
CA ASN A 17 -12.37 2.75 -6.13
C ASN A 17 -11.64 4.10 -6.03
N PRO A 18 -11.66 4.96 -7.06
CA PRO A 18 -10.98 6.26 -7.04
C PRO A 18 -11.62 7.28 -6.07
N LYS A 19 -12.76 6.95 -5.47
CA LYS A 19 -13.36 7.76 -4.40
C LYS A 19 -13.15 7.15 -3.02
N GLY A 20 -12.51 5.98 -2.94
CA GLY A 20 -12.24 5.30 -1.69
C GLY A 20 -10.98 5.85 -1.05
N THR A 21 -11.13 6.63 0.01
CA THR A 21 -10.00 7.13 0.80
C THR A 21 -9.89 6.35 2.11
N LEU A 22 -8.68 6.25 2.64
CA LEU A 22 -8.44 5.69 3.96
C LEU A 22 -8.40 6.80 5.01
N SER A 23 -8.95 6.53 6.20
CA SER A 23 -8.78 7.46 7.33
C SER A 23 -7.31 7.50 7.76
N GLU A 24 -6.87 8.64 8.29
CA GLU A 24 -5.50 8.79 8.80
C GLU A 24 -5.18 7.77 9.90
N GLU A 25 -6.17 7.47 10.75
CA GLU A 25 -6.06 6.43 11.79
C GLU A 25 -5.78 5.05 11.17
N THR A 26 -6.51 4.68 10.11
CA THR A 26 -6.30 3.39 9.43
C THR A 26 -4.89 3.34 8.82
N VAL A 27 -4.45 4.43 8.20
CA VAL A 27 -3.09 4.53 7.64
C VAL A 27 -2.04 4.41 8.74
N GLN A 28 -2.26 5.01 9.91
CA GLN A 28 -1.34 4.91 11.04
C GLN A 28 -1.26 3.48 11.58
N GLN A 29 -2.40 2.80 11.77
CA GLN A 29 -2.43 1.39 12.18
C GLN A 29 -1.65 0.50 11.21
N LEU A 30 -1.76 0.74 9.89
CA LEU A 30 -0.98 -0.01 8.89
C LEU A 30 0.52 0.25 9.02
N LYS A 31 0.95 1.49 9.29
CA LYS A 31 2.35 1.83 9.53
C LYS A 31 2.90 1.11 10.75
N ASP A 32 2.14 1.09 11.84
CA ASP A 32 2.55 0.43 13.08
C ASP A 32 2.71 -1.08 12.85
N ILE A 33 1.79 -1.72 12.12
CA ILE A 33 1.90 -3.14 11.74
C ILE A 33 3.18 -3.41 10.91
N LEU A 34 3.50 -2.54 9.95
CA LEU A 34 4.72 -2.66 9.15
C LEU A 34 5.98 -2.55 10.03
N GLN A 35 6.00 -1.60 10.96
CA GLN A 35 7.14 -1.40 11.86
C GLN A 35 7.33 -2.57 12.84
N LEU A 36 6.23 -3.14 13.34
CA LEU A 36 6.24 -4.25 14.29
C LEU A 36 6.47 -5.62 13.64
N SER A 37 6.62 -5.67 12.32
CA SER A 37 6.92 -6.91 11.63
C SER A 37 8.27 -7.47 12.12
N PRO A 38 8.40 -8.79 12.32
CA PRO A 38 9.67 -9.37 12.77
C PRO A 38 10.73 -9.27 11.68
N SER A 39 11.97 -9.01 12.08
CA SER A 39 13.15 -9.06 11.21
C SER A 39 14.25 -9.89 11.85
N SER A 40 15.12 -10.46 11.01
CA SER A 40 16.33 -11.13 11.51
C SER A 40 17.09 -10.17 12.42
N ILE A 41 17.49 -10.68 13.59
CA ILE A 41 18.18 -9.95 14.66
C ILE A 41 17.51 -8.62 15.08
N ASN A 42 16.22 -8.43 14.79
CA ASN A 42 15.49 -7.17 14.95
C ASN A 42 16.15 -5.96 14.25
N SER A 43 16.84 -6.18 13.12
CA SER A 43 17.56 -5.13 12.39
C SER A 43 16.66 -4.11 11.68
N GLN A 44 15.40 -4.46 11.42
CA GLN A 44 14.38 -3.61 10.76
C GLN A 44 14.93 -2.85 9.54
N PRO A 45 15.54 -3.53 8.54
CA PRO A 45 16.32 -2.88 7.48
C PRO A 45 15.44 -2.20 6.41
N TRP A 46 14.13 -2.08 6.65
CA TRP A 46 13.17 -1.54 5.69
C TRP A 46 13.08 -0.02 5.77
N ASN A 47 12.91 0.61 4.61
CA ASN A 47 12.52 2.00 4.48
C ASN A 47 11.18 2.04 3.73
N PHE A 48 10.15 2.59 4.36
CA PHE A 48 8.82 2.71 3.77
C PHE A 48 8.58 4.14 3.28
N VAL A 49 8.33 4.30 1.98
CA VAL A 49 7.96 5.58 1.36
C VAL A 49 6.46 5.57 1.07
N PHE A 50 5.71 6.47 1.71
CA PHE A 50 4.27 6.62 1.51
C PHE A 50 4.01 7.74 0.52
N VAL A 51 3.64 7.38 -0.70
CA VAL A 51 3.36 8.34 -1.78
C VAL A 51 1.89 8.74 -1.71
N LYS A 52 1.63 9.99 -1.33
CA LYS A 52 0.29 10.60 -1.41
C LYS A 52 0.03 11.14 -2.81
N GLU A 53 -1.22 11.50 -3.07
CA GLU A 53 -1.80 11.87 -4.37
C GLU A 53 -1.34 13.18 -5.01
N SER A 54 -0.07 13.57 -4.90
CA SER A 54 0.43 14.54 -5.89
C SER A 54 0.49 13.83 -7.24
N SER A 55 -0.32 14.30 -8.20
CA SER A 55 -0.44 13.72 -9.54
C SER A 55 0.93 13.49 -10.20
N GLU A 56 1.84 14.45 -10.03
CA GLU A 56 3.17 14.43 -10.63
C GLU A 56 4.06 13.26 -10.16
N ASN A 57 4.08 12.96 -8.86
CA ASN A 57 4.93 11.87 -8.34
C ASN A 57 4.36 10.51 -8.74
N ARG A 58 3.03 10.40 -8.78
CA ARG A 58 2.37 9.17 -9.22
C ARG A 58 2.59 8.89 -10.69
N GLU A 59 2.54 9.91 -11.55
CA GLU A 59 2.81 9.77 -12.99
C GLU A 59 4.24 9.31 -13.23
N LYS A 60 5.23 9.95 -12.59
CA LYS A 60 6.64 9.54 -12.68
C LYS A 60 6.85 8.08 -12.25
N LEU A 61 6.21 7.67 -11.15
CA LEU A 61 6.27 6.29 -10.68
C LEU A 61 5.52 5.33 -11.61
N ALA A 62 4.39 5.73 -12.18
CA ALA A 62 3.64 4.94 -13.15
C ALA A 62 4.46 4.69 -14.42
N ASP A 63 5.17 5.69 -14.93
CA ASP A 63 6.05 5.57 -16.09
C ASP A 63 7.20 4.58 -15.84
N ALA A 64 7.77 4.59 -14.63
CA ALA A 64 8.77 3.60 -14.22
C ALA A 64 8.17 2.21 -13.93
N SER A 65 6.84 2.10 -13.79
CA SER A 65 6.15 0.87 -13.40
C SER A 65 5.74 0.04 -14.60
N TYR A 66 6.69 -0.71 -15.18
CA TYR A 66 6.53 -1.57 -16.38
C TYR A 66 5.09 -2.08 -16.68
N TRP A 67 4.65 -3.20 -16.11
CA TRP A 67 3.30 -3.76 -16.33
C TRP A 67 2.18 -3.10 -15.51
N ASN A 68 2.52 -2.10 -14.68
CA ASN A 68 1.61 -1.50 -13.71
C ASN A 68 1.23 -0.05 -14.04
N LYS A 69 1.79 0.53 -15.10
CA LYS A 69 1.57 1.91 -15.53
C LYS A 69 0.10 2.33 -15.52
N GLU A 70 -0.75 1.58 -16.22
CA GLU A 70 -2.20 1.86 -16.33
C GLU A 70 -2.97 1.75 -15.00
N LYS A 71 -2.45 0.97 -14.05
CA LYS A 71 -3.06 0.75 -12.74
C LYS A 71 -2.68 1.87 -11.77
N SER A 72 -1.44 2.34 -11.87
CA SER A 72 -0.91 3.42 -11.04
C SER A 72 -1.52 4.79 -11.35
N THR A 73 -2.18 4.96 -12.50
CA THR A 73 -2.88 6.20 -12.89
C THR A 73 -4.38 6.20 -12.52
N THR A 74 -4.98 5.04 -12.25
CA THR A 74 -6.45 4.90 -12.08
C THR A 74 -6.88 4.72 -10.61
N VAL A 75 -5.93 4.55 -9.69
CA VAL A 75 -6.19 4.19 -8.28
C VAL A 75 -5.98 5.40 -7.38
N THR A 76 -7.04 5.87 -6.74
CA THR A 76 -6.98 6.97 -5.79
C THR A 76 -6.98 6.39 -4.37
N CYS A 77 -6.05 6.77 -3.49
CA CYS A 77 -5.95 6.31 -2.08
C CYS A 77 -5.67 7.48 -1.14
#